data_AF-A0A9X7HBV9-F1
#
_entry.id   AF-A0A9X7HBV9-F1
#
_cell.length_a   1.000
_cell.length_b   1.000
_cell.length_c   1.000
_cell.angle_alpha   90.00
_cell.angle_beta   90.00
_cell.angle_gamma   90.00
#
_symmetry.space_group_name_H-M   'P 1'
#
loop_
_entity.id
_entity.type
_entity.pdbx_description
1 polymer ?
#
loop_
_entity_poly.entity_id
_entity_poly.type
_entity_poly.pdbx_seq_one_letter_code
_entity_poly.pdbx_strand_id
1 'polypeptide(L)'
;MKKLFISLLFLFILSSCSSSSDLKETFYELKIVPTEKITIYFDKNTAHFHLVYLEKHKNKWKQVNGATLYSTGEEKNFVISSNKKPFLYFGTITNPEADKIIVGDTDATLVTYNNNLRLWYYVDFTAKKHLSIYEVVNGKKVLLQP
;
A
#
# COMPACT_ATOMS: atom_id res chain seq x y z
N MET A 1 -36.00 35.55 32.51
CA MET A 1 -36.67 34.32 32.99
C MET A 1 -36.11 33.12 32.24
N LYS A 2 -35.70 32.10 33.01
CA LYS A 2 -35.39 30.69 32.70
C LYS A 2 -34.45 30.34 31.53
N LYS A 3 -33.27 29.87 31.95
CA LYS A 3 -32.27 29.06 31.26
C LYS A 3 -32.87 27.72 30.81
N LEU A 4 -32.38 27.18 29.68
CA LEU A 4 -32.25 25.73 29.51
C LEU A 4 -30.79 25.42 29.19
N PHE A 5 -30.18 24.72 30.14
CA PHE A 5 -28.86 24.10 30.08
C PHE A 5 -28.90 22.95 29.07
N ILE A 6 -27.93 22.91 28.14
CA ILE A 6 -27.46 21.64 27.60
C ILE A 6 -26.02 21.49 28.04
N SER A 7 -25.86 20.60 29.01
CA SER A 7 -24.61 19.99 29.42
C SER A 7 -24.11 19.10 28.28
N LEU A 8 -22.89 19.33 27.79
CA LEU A 8 -22.07 18.22 27.32
C LEU A 8 -20.65 18.41 27.86
N LEU A 9 -20.42 17.68 28.95
CA LEU A 9 -19.18 17.45 29.65
C LEU A 9 -18.36 16.41 28.86
N PHE A 10 -17.16 16.77 28.40
CA PHE A 10 -16.02 15.88 28.09
C PHE A 10 -14.85 16.83 27.76
N LEU A 11 -14.12 17.41 28.72
CA LEU A 11 -13.22 16.85 29.73
C LEU A 11 -12.07 15.98 29.16
N PHE A 12 -10.86 16.51 29.40
CA PHE A 12 -9.53 15.91 29.39
C PHE A 12 -8.72 15.79 28.09
N ILE A 13 -7.91 16.84 27.88
CA ILE A 13 -6.43 16.80 27.88
C ILE A 13 -5.83 15.46 27.46
N LEU A 14 -5.17 15.43 26.30
CA LEU A 14 -3.93 14.68 26.13
C LEU A 14 -2.91 15.53 25.36
N SER A 15 -2.19 16.34 26.13
CA SER A 15 -0.78 16.58 25.85
C SER A 15 -0.05 15.24 25.97
N SER A 16 0.34 14.67 24.83
CA SER A 16 1.51 13.80 24.74
C SER A 16 2.04 13.88 23.32
N CYS A 17 2.83 14.91 23.07
CA CYS A 17 3.84 14.87 22.02
C CYS A 17 4.74 13.67 22.31
N SER A 18 4.60 12.59 21.55
CA SER A 18 5.65 11.58 21.39
C SER A 18 5.65 11.12 19.94
N SER A 19 6.37 11.90 19.14
CA SER A 19 6.99 11.55 17.86
C SER A 19 6.17 10.68 16.90
N SER A 20 5.30 11.35 16.14
CA SER A 20 5.09 11.02 14.72
C SER A 20 6.26 11.55 13.84
N SER A 21 7.41 11.88 14.43
CA SER A 21 8.57 12.51 13.79
C SER A 21 9.50 11.52 13.10
N ASP A 22 9.55 10.26 13.55
CA ASP A 22 10.59 9.32 13.06
C ASP A 22 10.24 8.65 11.72
N LEU A 23 9.06 8.93 11.17
CA LEU A 23 8.67 8.53 9.82
C LEU A 23 8.53 9.74 8.87
N LYS A 24 8.90 10.96 9.30
CA LYS A 24 8.73 12.17 8.50
C LYS A 24 9.96 12.61 7.73
N GLU A 25 11.16 12.11 8.04
CA GLU A 25 12.40 12.70 7.52
C GLU A 25 12.99 12.06 6.25
N THR A 26 12.46 10.93 5.76
CA THR A 26 13.08 10.24 4.60
C THR A 26 12.12 9.86 3.47
N PHE A 27 10.88 10.36 3.46
CA PHE A 27 9.91 10.01 2.42
C PHE A 27 9.46 11.25 1.68
N TYR A 28 9.83 11.31 0.40
CA TYR A 28 9.37 12.36 -0.50
C TYR A 28 8.47 11.71 -1.54
N GLU A 29 7.18 11.91 -1.31
CA GLU A 29 6.00 11.38 -2.02
C GLU A 29 5.41 10.09 -1.44
N LEU A 30 4.57 10.29 -0.44
CA LEU A 30 3.79 9.27 0.23
C LEU A 30 2.37 9.30 -0.35
N LYS A 31 2.01 8.31 -1.18
CA LYS A 31 0.60 8.07 -1.49
C LYS A 31 0.06 7.05 -0.49
N ILE A 32 -0.45 7.56 0.63
CA ILE A 32 -1.17 6.74 1.60
C ILE A 32 -2.46 6.29 0.92
N VAL A 33 -2.60 4.98 0.67
CA VAL A 33 -3.88 4.39 0.32
C VAL A 33 -4.55 4.02 1.63
N PRO A 34 -5.54 4.78 2.11
CA PRO A 34 -6.05 4.64 3.47
C PRO A 34 -7.07 3.49 3.52
N THR A 35 -6.55 2.27 3.41
CA THR A 35 -7.22 1.05 3.87
C THR A 35 -6.48 0.56 5.12
N GLU A 36 -6.37 1.48 6.09
CA GLU A 36 -5.87 1.44 7.48
C GLU A 36 -4.59 0.66 7.86
N LYS A 37 -3.97 -0.12 6.97
CA LYS A 37 -2.78 -0.94 7.30
C LYS A 37 -1.78 -1.06 6.17
N ILE A 38 -2.00 -0.40 5.03
CA ILE A 38 -1.12 -0.47 3.87
C ILE A 38 -0.65 0.92 3.50
N THR A 39 0.63 1.03 3.18
CA THR A 39 1.25 2.26 2.68
C THR A 39 2.16 1.92 1.51
N ILE A 40 2.12 2.75 0.46
CA ILE A 40 3.10 2.74 -0.62
C ILE A 40 3.88 4.04 -0.57
N TYR A 41 5.21 3.96 -0.68
CA TYR A 41 6.07 5.14 -0.77
C TYR A 41 7.23 4.91 -1.74
N PHE A 42 7.77 6.00 -2.27
CA PHE A 42 8.99 6.00 -3.07
C PHE A 42 10.18 6.45 -2.22
N ASP A 43 11.23 5.64 -2.18
CA ASP A 43 12.52 5.99 -1.58
C ASP A 43 13.43 6.58 -2.65
N LYS A 44 13.74 7.88 -2.54
CA LYS A 44 14.60 8.60 -3.49
C LYS A 44 16.06 8.17 -3.42
N ASN A 45 16.53 7.64 -2.30
CA ASN A 45 17.93 7.26 -2.11
C ASN A 45 18.23 5.96 -2.86
N THR A 46 17.30 5.01 -2.80
CA THR A 46 17.42 3.74 -3.53
C THR A 46 16.70 3.78 -4.88
N ALA A 47 15.94 4.85 -5.15
CA ALA A 47 15.00 4.94 -6.25
C ALA A 47 14.05 3.73 -6.28
N HIS A 48 13.51 3.27 -5.15
CA HIS A 48 12.63 2.10 -5.12
C HIS A 48 11.23 2.44 -4.61
N PHE A 49 10.23 1.68 -5.04
CA PHE A 49 8.93 1.72 -4.40
C PHE A 49 8.85 0.67 -3.31
N HIS A 50 8.21 1.00 -2.20
CA HIS A 50 7.99 0.10 -1.10
C HIS A 50 6.50 0.02 -0.80
N LEU A 51 6.00 -1.22 -0.69
CA LEU A 51 4.70 -1.53 -0.13
C LEU A 51 4.92 -2.05 1.29
N VAL A 52 4.34 -1.41 2.29
CA VAL A 52 4.47 -1.80 3.69
C VAL A 52 3.13 -2.11 4.30
N TYR A 53 3.10 -3.15 5.14
CA TYR A 53 1.95 -3.49 5.97
C TYR A 53 2.24 -3.15 7.44
N LEU A 54 1.33 -2.37 8.01
CA LEU A 54 1.44 -1.76 9.32
C LEU A 54 0.42 -2.39 10.28
N GLU A 55 0.85 -2.65 11.51
CA GLU A 55 -0.02 -3.04 12.62
C GLU A 55 0.13 -2.08 13.80
N LYS A 56 -0.96 -1.87 14.52
CA LYS A 56 -0.96 -1.02 15.72
C LYS A 56 -0.62 -1.86 16.94
N HIS A 57 0.54 -1.59 17.55
CA HIS A 57 0.97 -2.20 18.82
C HIS A 57 1.07 -1.14 19.90
N LYS A 58 0.35 -1.31 21.02
CA LYS A 58 0.40 -0.37 22.17
C LYS A 58 0.31 1.10 21.74
N ASN A 59 -0.65 1.42 20.87
CA ASN A 59 -0.89 2.74 20.27
C ASN A 59 0.13 3.27 19.24
N LYS A 60 1.14 2.49 18.86
CA LYS A 60 2.10 2.86 17.81
C LYS A 60 1.91 2.00 16.56
N TRP A 61 1.95 2.61 15.38
CA TRP A 61 2.02 1.88 14.13
C TRP A 61 3.42 1.30 13.95
N LYS A 62 3.50 0.02 13.59
CA LYS A 62 4.75 -0.68 13.32
C LYS A 62 4.64 -1.40 11.98
N GLN A 63 5.68 -1.27 11.17
CA GLN A 63 5.83 -2.14 10.01
C GLN A 63 6.10 -3.57 10.46
N VAL A 64 5.21 -4.49 10.07
CA VAL A 64 5.38 -5.92 10.35
C VAL A 64 5.73 -6.71 9.09
N ASN A 65 5.46 -6.16 7.90
CA ASN A 65 5.86 -6.73 6.63
C ASN A 65 6.11 -5.66 5.54
N GLY A 66 6.82 -6.01 4.47
CA GLY A 66 7.03 -5.15 3.32
C GLY A 66 7.48 -5.90 2.07
N ALA A 67 7.28 -5.26 0.92
CA ALA A 67 7.80 -5.66 -0.39
C ALA A 67 8.43 -4.43 -1.05
N THR A 68 9.54 -4.63 -1.77
CA THR A 68 10.30 -3.55 -2.41
C THR A 68 10.37 -3.81 -3.89
N LEU A 69 9.89 -2.87 -4.71
CA LEU A 69 10.01 -2.87 -6.15
C LEU A 69 11.23 -2.05 -6.58
N TYR A 70 12.19 -2.72 -7.20
CA TYR A 70 13.40 -2.13 -7.73
C TYR A 70 13.07 -1.33 -9.01
N SER A 71 13.42 -0.03 -9.06
CA SER A 71 13.08 0.84 -10.20
C SER A 71 14.13 0.83 -11.31
N THR A 72 15.11 -0.07 -11.28
CA THR A 72 16.20 -0.11 -12.26
C THR A 72 16.00 -1.22 -13.28
N GLY A 73 15.91 -0.88 -14.58
CA GLY A 73 16.03 -1.84 -15.70
C GLY A 73 14.80 -2.04 -16.58
N GLU A 74 14.96 -2.90 -17.59
CA GLU A 74 13.96 -3.30 -18.61
C GLU A 74 12.74 -4.05 -18.04
N GLU A 75 12.71 -4.29 -16.74
CA GLU A 75 11.77 -5.17 -16.07
C GLU A 75 10.50 -4.42 -15.65
N LYS A 76 9.87 -3.89 -16.70
CA LYS A 76 8.48 -3.47 -16.73
C LYS A 76 7.64 -4.71 -16.38
N ASN A 77 6.85 -4.66 -15.30
CA ASN A 77 5.94 -5.70 -14.79
C ASN A 77 6.45 -6.65 -13.70
N PHE A 78 7.49 -6.29 -12.92
CA PHE A 78 7.86 -7.13 -11.79
C PHE A 78 6.74 -7.31 -10.76
N VAL A 79 6.47 -8.58 -10.47
CA VAL A 79 5.67 -9.01 -9.34
C VAL A 79 6.63 -9.35 -8.20
N ILE A 80 6.39 -8.78 -7.03
CA ILE A 80 7.14 -9.14 -5.83
C ILE A 80 6.18 -9.60 -4.75
N SER A 81 6.43 -10.81 -4.22
CA SER A 81 5.70 -11.38 -3.09
C SER A 81 6.56 -11.39 -1.83
N SER A 82 6.04 -10.92 -0.69
CA SER A 82 6.74 -11.12 0.60
C SER A 82 6.72 -12.59 1.02
N ASN A 83 7.72 -13.06 1.77
CA ASN A 83 7.84 -14.46 2.21
C ASN A 83 7.13 -14.79 3.55
N LYS A 84 6.52 -13.79 4.19
CA LYS A 84 5.76 -13.92 5.45
C LYS A 84 4.37 -13.32 5.31
N LYS A 85 3.46 -13.73 6.18
CA LYS A 85 2.10 -13.20 6.21
C LYS A 85 2.03 -11.76 6.77
N PRO A 86 1.10 -10.92 6.29
CA PRO A 86 0.29 -11.16 5.08
C PRO A 86 1.17 -11.14 3.83
N PHE A 87 0.90 -12.02 2.86
CA PHE A 87 1.65 -12.02 1.60
C PHE A 87 1.32 -10.76 0.81
N LEU A 88 2.33 -9.94 0.58
CA LEU A 88 2.21 -8.67 -0.14
C LEU A 88 2.64 -8.88 -1.58
N TYR A 89 1.73 -8.70 -2.52
CA TYR A 89 1.99 -8.70 -3.96
C TYR A 89 1.99 -7.26 -4.46
N PHE A 90 3.02 -6.89 -5.21
CA PHE A 90 3.22 -5.51 -5.64
C PHE A 90 3.93 -5.45 -7.00
N GLY A 91 3.56 -4.49 -7.84
CA GLY A 91 4.20 -4.28 -9.13
C GLY A 91 3.77 -3.00 -9.85
N THR A 92 4.29 -2.81 -11.06
CA THR A 92 3.91 -1.75 -11.99
C THR A 92 2.99 -2.27 -13.08
N ILE A 93 2.18 -1.37 -13.63
CA ILE A 93 1.43 -1.57 -14.87
C ILE A 93 2.15 -0.75 -15.94
N THR A 94 2.64 -1.44 -16.96
CA THR A 94 3.42 -0.77 -18.03
C THR A 94 2.64 -0.64 -19.33
N ASN A 95 1.60 -1.45 -19.50
CA ASN A 95 0.67 -1.29 -20.60
C ASN A 95 -0.33 -0.17 -20.28
N PRO A 96 -0.35 0.93 -21.05
CA PRO A 96 -1.28 2.02 -20.82
C PRO A 96 -2.75 1.61 -21.02
N GLU A 97 -3.01 0.57 -21.82
CA GLU A 97 -4.35 0.02 -22.08
C GLU A 97 -4.79 -1.02 -21.04
N ALA A 98 -3.96 -1.34 -20.06
CA ALA A 98 -4.36 -2.29 -19.03
C ALA A 98 -5.43 -1.69 -18.11
N ASP A 99 -6.57 -2.35 -18.05
CA ASP A 99 -7.72 -1.92 -17.26
C ASP A 99 -7.51 -2.26 -15.79
N LYS A 100 -7.01 -3.47 -15.51
CA LYS A 100 -6.81 -3.99 -14.16
C LYS A 100 -5.78 -5.11 -14.08
N ILE A 101 -5.35 -5.39 -12.85
CA ILE A 101 -4.58 -6.57 -12.50
C ILE A 101 -5.45 -7.51 -11.67
N ILE A 102 -5.37 -8.81 -11.96
CA ILE A 102 -6.04 -9.87 -11.22
C ILE A 102 -4.97 -10.75 -10.56
N VAL A 103 -5.11 -10.99 -9.26
CA VAL A 103 -4.24 -11.88 -8.48
C VAL A 103 -5.08 -13.04 -7.97
N GLY A 104 -4.82 -14.25 -8.48
CA GLY A 104 -5.72 -15.39 -8.34
C GLY A 104 -7.08 -15.08 -8.97
N ASP A 105 -8.11 -14.95 -8.13
CA ASP A 105 -9.48 -14.64 -8.53
C ASP A 105 -9.93 -13.23 -8.11
N THR A 106 -9.02 -12.40 -7.60
CA THR A 106 -9.36 -11.09 -7.02
C THR A 106 -8.69 -9.94 -7.78
N ASP A 107 -9.42 -8.85 -7.97
CA ASP A 107 -8.88 -7.63 -8.54
C ASP A 107 -7.89 -6.97 -7.55
N ALA A 108 -6.70 -6.63 -8.04
CA ALA A 108 -5.72 -5.87 -7.27
C ALA A 108 -6.12 -4.40 -7.15
N THR A 109 -5.59 -3.71 -6.14
CA THR A 109 -5.76 -2.27 -6.00
C THR A 109 -4.78 -1.54 -6.89
N LEU A 110 -5.26 -0.61 -7.72
CA LEU A 110 -4.42 0.22 -8.57
C LEU A 110 -4.15 1.59 -7.93
N VAL A 111 -2.94 2.09 -8.11
CA VAL A 111 -2.48 3.35 -7.55
C VAL A 111 -1.70 4.11 -8.62
N THR A 112 -2.22 5.26 -9.05
CA THR A 112 -1.48 6.16 -9.93
C THR A 112 -0.47 6.98 -9.12
N TYR A 113 0.81 6.83 -9.46
CA TYR A 113 1.94 7.66 -9.04
C TYR A 113 2.33 8.58 -10.22
N ASN A 114 3.02 9.69 -9.97
CA ASN A 114 3.28 10.77 -10.92
C ASN A 114 3.54 10.35 -12.38
N ASN A 115 3.12 11.21 -13.32
CA ASN A 115 3.31 11.05 -14.76
C ASN A 115 2.79 9.72 -15.33
N ASN A 116 1.58 9.32 -14.91
CA ASN A 116 0.89 8.10 -15.35
C ASN A 116 1.58 6.78 -14.97
N LEU A 117 2.57 6.79 -14.08
CA LEU A 117 3.10 5.55 -13.54
C LEU A 117 2.02 4.87 -12.70
N ARG A 118 1.53 3.72 -13.15
CA ARG A 118 0.51 2.97 -12.42
C ARG A 118 1.18 1.84 -11.65
N LEU A 119 0.91 1.79 -10.36
CA LEU A 119 1.30 0.73 -9.46
C LEU A 119 0.06 -0.12 -9.15
N TRP A 120 0.27 -1.36 -8.76
CA TRP A 120 -0.80 -2.20 -8.26
C TRP A 120 -0.32 -3.00 -7.05
N TYR A 121 -1.24 -3.30 -6.14
CA TYR A 121 -0.94 -4.16 -4.99
C TYR A 121 -2.10 -5.09 -4.64
N TYR A 122 -1.76 -6.21 -4.01
CA TYR A 122 -2.71 -7.15 -3.42
C TYR A 122 -2.15 -7.72 -2.11
N VAL A 123 -3.02 -7.93 -1.13
CA VAL A 123 -2.65 -8.39 0.21
C VAL A 123 -3.41 -9.67 0.50
N ASP A 124 -2.67 -10.77 0.67
CA ASP A 124 -3.25 -12.07 0.99
C ASP A 124 -2.94 -12.46 2.44
N PHE A 125 -3.98 -12.57 3.26
CA PHE A 125 -3.89 -13.07 4.64
C PHE A 125 -3.96 -14.61 4.72
N THR A 126 -4.35 -15.26 3.63
CA THR A 126 -4.41 -16.72 3.54
C THR A 126 -3.01 -17.31 3.35
N ALA A 127 -2.86 -18.62 3.52
CA ALA A 127 -1.58 -19.31 3.34
C ALA A 127 -1.29 -19.68 1.88
N LYS A 128 -2.01 -19.09 0.91
CA LYS A 128 -1.84 -19.39 -0.51
C LYS A 128 -0.60 -18.66 -1.03
N LYS A 129 0.53 -19.37 -0.98
CA LYS A 129 1.74 -18.98 -1.69
C LYS A 129 1.54 -19.32 -3.16
N HIS A 130 1.94 -18.42 -4.07
CA HIS A 130 1.87 -18.59 -5.52
C HIS A 130 0.44 -18.46 -6.09
N LEU A 131 0.00 -17.21 -6.22
CA LEU A 131 -1.17 -16.86 -6.99
C LEU A 131 -0.74 -16.46 -8.40
N SER A 132 -1.44 -16.97 -9.41
CA SER A 132 -1.25 -16.52 -10.78
C SER A 132 -1.72 -15.07 -10.91
N ILE A 133 -0.99 -14.28 -11.70
CA ILE A 133 -1.22 -12.85 -11.83
C ILE A 133 -1.43 -12.53 -13.29
N TYR A 134 -2.51 -11.81 -13.57
CA TYR A 134 -2.92 -11.45 -14.90
C TYR A 134 -3.06 -9.94 -15.03
N GLU A 135 -2.54 -9.39 -16.12
CA GLU A 135 -2.96 -8.10 -16.64
C GLU A 135 -4.20 -8.28 -17.52
N VAL A 136 -5.19 -7.41 -17.40
CA VAL A 136 -6.36 -7.41 -18.29
C VAL A 136 -6.27 -6.21 -19.23
N VAL A 137 -6.22 -6.49 -20.53
CA VAL A 137 -6.09 -5.49 -21.60
C VAL A 137 -7.26 -5.69 -22.56
N ASN A 138 -8.14 -4.70 -22.66
CA ASN A 138 -9.33 -4.77 -23.52
C ASN A 138 -10.15 -6.05 -23.27
N GLY A 139 -10.31 -6.43 -22.00
CA GLY A 139 -11.03 -7.63 -21.57
C GLY A 139 -10.27 -8.96 -21.70
N LYS A 140 -9.05 -8.98 -22.27
CA LYS A 140 -8.22 -10.19 -22.40
C LYS A 140 -7.21 -10.30 -21.26
N LYS A 141 -7.13 -11.48 -20.62
CA LYS A 141 -6.11 -11.79 -19.61
C LYS A 141 -4.76 -12.12 -20.26
N VAL A 142 -3.72 -11.47 -19.80
CA VAL A 142 -2.30 -11.71 -20.13
C VAL A 142 -1.60 -12.16 -18.85
N LEU A 143 -1.03 -13.36 -18.85
CA LEU A 143 -0.34 -13.90 -17.67
C LEU A 143 0.99 -13.15 -17.45
N LEU A 144 1.15 -12.56 -16.27
CA LEU A 144 2.40 -11.91 -15.84
C LEU A 144 3.26 -12.85 -15.01
N GLN A 145 2.64 -13.63 -14.13
CA GLN A 145 3.33 -14.62 -13.29
C GLN A 145 2.42 -15.84 -13.09
N PRO A 146 2.93 -17.08 -13.28
CA PRO A 146 2.19 -18.29 -12.98
C PRO A 146 1.93 -18.48 -11.48
#